data_AF-M1NYM8-F1
#
_entry.id   AF-M1NYM8-F1
#
_cell.length_a   1.000
_cell.length_b   1.000
_cell.length_c   1.000
_cell.angle_alpha   90.00
_cell.angle_beta   90.00
_cell.angle_gamma   90.00
#
_symmetry.space_group_name_H-M   'P 1'
#
loop_
_entity.id
_entity.type
_entity.pdbx_description
1 polymer ?
#
loop_
_entity_poly.entity_id
_entity_poly.type
_entity_poly.pdbx_seq_one_letter_code
_entity_poly.pdbx_strand_id
1 'polypeptide(L)'
;FADMVQTDRKYPNDPVRASLEVVGAGTMLFDQIWLGSYMSGGVGFTQYATAAYTDNILDDYTYYGMDYVKSKFGGAGKVPCTQEAVNDVATEVTLYGMEQYEQFPTALETHFGGSQRASVLAAASGLSAAIGTGNSNAGLNAWYMSMLLHKEGWSRLGFFGYDLQDQCGSANSMAIRGDEGCIGELRGPNFPNYAMNVGHQGEYAAIAGAAHFGRGDAWTLSPLIKICFADPSLKFDFSEPRREFAKGAIREFMPAGERSLVIPAR
;
A
#
# COMPACT_ATOMS: atom_id res chain seq x y z
N PHE A 1 2.39 -2.39 -11.12
CA PHE A 1 2.04 -3.48 -10.19
C PHE A 1 0.54 -3.55 -9.92
N ALA A 2 -0.13 -2.44 -9.59
CA ALA A 2 -1.58 -2.40 -9.37
C ALA A 2 -2.41 -3.10 -10.46
N ASP A 3 -2.02 -2.97 -11.74
CA ASP A 3 -2.72 -3.67 -12.84
C ASP A 3 -2.65 -5.20 -12.81
N MET A 4 -1.66 -5.78 -12.13
CA MET A 4 -1.56 -7.23 -12.01
C MET A 4 -2.63 -7.78 -11.06
N VAL A 5 -2.98 -7.03 -10.02
CA VAL A 5 -4.05 -7.39 -9.08
C VAL A 5 -5.40 -7.15 -9.73
N GLN A 6 -6.32 -8.10 -9.55
CA GLN A 6 -7.59 -8.21 -10.28
C GLN A 6 -8.80 -8.01 -9.38
N THR A 7 -8.61 -7.48 -8.18
CA THR A 7 -9.67 -7.27 -7.19
C THR A 7 -10.68 -6.23 -7.68
N ASP A 8 -10.19 -5.18 -8.35
CA ASP A 8 -11.00 -4.10 -8.92
C ASP A 8 -12.05 -4.63 -9.92
N ARG A 9 -11.70 -5.60 -10.78
CA ARG A 9 -12.68 -6.20 -11.69
C ARG A 9 -13.71 -7.11 -11.01
N LYS A 10 -13.39 -7.65 -9.82
CA LYS A 10 -14.28 -8.54 -9.05
C LYS A 10 -15.20 -7.76 -8.12
N TYR A 11 -14.69 -6.68 -7.54
CA TYR A 11 -15.38 -5.82 -6.59
C TYR A 11 -15.31 -4.34 -7.05
N PRO A 12 -15.93 -4.00 -8.21
CA PRO A 12 -15.73 -2.70 -8.86
C PRO A 12 -16.30 -1.49 -8.11
N ASN A 13 -17.18 -1.73 -7.14
CA ASN A 13 -17.82 -0.67 -6.35
C ASN A 13 -17.16 -0.47 -4.97
N ASP A 14 -16.03 -1.13 -4.73
CA ASP A 14 -15.30 -1.08 -3.47
C ASP A 14 -13.82 -0.71 -3.72
N PRO A 15 -13.53 0.59 -3.95
CA PRO A 15 -12.18 1.05 -4.23
C PRO A 15 -11.23 0.82 -3.05
N VAL A 16 -11.75 0.81 -1.81
CA VAL A 16 -10.95 0.52 -0.61
C VAL A 16 -10.46 -0.92 -0.66
N ARG A 17 -11.36 -1.89 -0.85
CA ARG A 17 -10.96 -3.30 -0.99
C ARG A 17 -9.98 -3.53 -2.14
N ALA A 18 -10.23 -2.91 -3.30
CA ALA A 18 -9.34 -3.00 -4.45
C ALA A 18 -7.92 -2.50 -4.11
N SER A 19 -7.81 -1.34 -3.47
CA SER A 19 -6.54 -0.78 -3.00
C SER A 19 -5.84 -1.67 -1.97
N LEU A 20 -6.57 -2.19 -0.99
CA LEU A 20 -5.99 -3.02 0.08
C LEU A 20 -5.47 -4.37 -0.42
N GLU A 21 -6.09 -4.97 -1.44
CA GLU A 21 -5.50 -6.16 -2.09
C GLU A 21 -4.23 -5.83 -2.88
N VAL A 22 -4.12 -4.62 -3.44
CA VAL A 22 -2.86 -4.14 -4.04
C VAL A 22 -1.79 -3.94 -2.95
N VAL A 23 -2.15 -3.39 -1.78
CA VAL A 23 -1.23 -3.26 -0.64
C VAL A 23 -0.73 -4.64 -0.23
N GLY A 24 -1.62 -5.60 0.03
CA GLY A 24 -1.24 -6.94 0.47
C GLY A 24 -0.35 -7.67 -0.54
N ALA A 25 -0.73 -7.64 -1.83
CA ALA A 25 0.10 -8.23 -2.87
C ALA A 25 1.46 -7.53 -3.03
N GLY A 26 1.46 -6.19 -2.92
CA GLY A 26 2.63 -5.36 -3.13
C GLY A 26 3.64 -5.50 -2.01
N THR A 27 3.20 -5.45 -0.75
CA THR A 27 4.09 -5.60 0.41
C THR A 27 4.67 -7.01 0.48
N MET A 28 3.89 -8.04 0.13
CA MET A 28 4.43 -9.39 0.00
C MET A 28 5.56 -9.46 -1.04
N LEU A 29 5.34 -8.94 -2.25
CA LEU A 29 6.35 -8.98 -3.30
C LEU A 29 7.57 -8.10 -2.97
N PHE A 30 7.33 -6.84 -2.61
CA PHE A 30 8.36 -5.84 -2.52
C PHE A 30 9.13 -5.89 -1.20
N ASP A 31 8.46 -6.13 -0.07
CA ASP A 31 9.14 -6.18 1.22
C ASP A 31 9.65 -7.58 1.54
N GLN A 32 8.83 -8.62 1.34
CA GLN A 32 9.25 -9.97 1.75
C GLN A 32 10.19 -10.62 0.74
N ILE A 33 9.86 -10.58 -0.55
CA ILE A 33 10.65 -11.25 -1.59
C ILE A 33 11.78 -10.32 -2.08
N TRP A 34 11.46 -9.12 -2.55
CA TRP A 34 12.46 -8.23 -3.15
C TRP A 34 13.45 -7.71 -2.10
N LEU A 35 13.00 -6.90 -1.14
CA LEU A 35 13.90 -6.35 -0.12
C LEU A 35 14.38 -7.43 0.85
N GLY A 36 13.48 -8.29 1.32
CA GLY A 36 13.73 -9.31 2.34
C GLY A 36 14.48 -10.54 1.88
N SER A 37 14.65 -10.73 0.57
CA SER A 37 15.48 -11.81 0.02
C SER A 37 16.49 -11.30 -1.01
N TYR A 38 16.05 -10.76 -2.14
CA TYR A 38 16.97 -10.36 -3.23
C TYR A 38 17.99 -9.31 -2.80
N MET A 39 17.57 -8.32 -2.00
CA MET A 39 18.43 -7.22 -1.56
C MET A 39 19.01 -7.41 -0.15
N SER A 40 18.64 -8.50 0.54
CA SER A 40 19.17 -8.82 1.88
C SER A 40 19.27 -10.33 2.12
N GLY A 41 18.20 -10.98 2.59
CA GLY A 41 18.14 -12.41 2.93
C GLY A 41 18.13 -12.71 4.43
N GLY A 42 18.05 -14.01 4.76
CA GLY A 42 17.98 -14.51 6.14
C GLY A 42 16.54 -14.66 6.65
N VAL A 43 16.28 -14.25 7.89
CA VAL A 43 14.91 -14.26 8.46
C VAL A 43 13.96 -13.37 7.65
N GLY A 44 14.49 -12.29 7.09
CA GLY A 44 13.76 -11.39 6.20
C GLY A 44 12.75 -10.49 6.92
N PHE A 45 11.75 -10.05 6.17
CA PHE A 45 10.91 -8.90 6.51
C PHE A 45 9.42 -9.23 6.60
N THR A 46 9.09 -10.46 7.00
CA THR A 46 7.70 -10.93 7.07
C THR A 46 6.78 -9.97 7.82
N GLN A 47 7.15 -9.56 9.03
CA GLN A 47 6.27 -8.73 9.85
C GLN A 47 6.25 -7.24 9.46
N TYR A 48 7.20 -6.76 8.65
CA TYR A 48 7.06 -5.45 8.03
C TYR A 48 5.90 -5.47 7.02
N ALA A 49 5.83 -6.52 6.20
CA ALA A 49 4.79 -6.67 5.20
C ALA A 49 3.42 -7.04 5.80
N THR A 50 3.36 -8.02 6.73
CA THR A 50 2.08 -8.52 7.25
C THR A 50 1.28 -7.44 7.94
N ALA A 51 1.93 -6.44 8.56
CA ALA A 51 1.24 -5.31 9.18
C ALA A 51 0.26 -4.58 8.22
N ALA A 52 0.53 -4.62 6.92
CA ALA A 52 -0.30 -3.99 5.90
C ALA A 52 -1.40 -4.91 5.34
N TYR A 53 -1.48 -6.18 5.74
CA TYR A 53 -2.48 -7.13 5.23
C TYR A 53 -3.05 -8.12 6.25
N THR A 54 -2.73 -7.98 7.53
CA THR A 54 -3.31 -8.78 8.62
C THR A 54 -4.14 -7.94 9.58
N ASP A 55 -4.96 -8.63 10.38
CA ASP A 55 -5.68 -8.09 11.53
C ASP A 55 -6.70 -6.98 11.22
N ASN A 56 -6.94 -6.70 9.94
CA ASN A 56 -7.83 -5.65 9.42
C ASN A 56 -7.53 -4.24 9.97
N ILE A 57 -6.31 -3.99 10.47
CA ILE A 57 -5.94 -2.69 11.05
C ILE A 57 -5.87 -1.63 9.93
N LEU A 58 -5.17 -1.93 8.83
CA LEU A 58 -5.13 -1.01 7.69
C LEU A 58 -6.50 -0.88 7.01
N ASP A 59 -7.29 -1.96 6.97
CA ASP A 59 -8.65 -1.95 6.46
C ASP A 59 -9.50 -0.93 7.22
N ASP A 60 -9.55 -1.04 8.55
CA ASP A 60 -10.30 -0.15 9.44
C ASP A 60 -9.95 1.33 9.18
N TYR A 61 -8.67 1.67 9.20
CA TYR A 61 -8.23 3.07 9.05
C TYR A 61 -8.55 3.63 7.66
N THR A 62 -8.47 2.79 6.62
CA THR A 62 -8.79 3.21 5.25
C THR A 62 -10.30 3.38 5.05
N TYR A 63 -11.12 2.49 5.63
CA TYR A 63 -12.58 2.65 5.59
C TYR A 63 -13.03 3.89 6.38
N TYR A 64 -12.46 4.15 7.55
CA TYR A 64 -12.68 5.40 8.29
C TYR A 64 -12.39 6.62 7.42
N GLY A 65 -11.21 6.65 6.77
CA GLY A 65 -10.83 7.76 5.91
C GLY A 65 -11.79 7.97 4.73
N MET A 66 -12.36 6.90 4.19
CA MET A 66 -13.37 7.01 3.14
C MET A 66 -14.74 7.47 3.65
N ASP A 67 -15.13 7.12 4.87
CA ASP A 67 -16.32 7.67 5.52
C ASP A 67 -16.17 9.17 5.79
N TYR A 68 -14.98 9.60 6.23
CA TYR A 68 -14.64 11.01 6.35
C TYR A 68 -14.71 11.75 5.01
N VAL A 69 -14.04 11.23 3.97
CA VAL A 69 -14.08 11.79 2.61
C VAL A 69 -15.52 11.90 2.09
N LYS A 70 -16.34 10.88 2.34
CA LYS A 70 -17.75 10.87 1.95
C LYS A 70 -18.56 11.94 2.67
N SER A 71 -18.41 12.05 3.99
CA SER A 71 -19.16 13.00 4.80
C SER A 71 -18.80 14.47 4.52
N LYS A 72 -17.51 14.77 4.32
CA LYS A 72 -17.01 16.14 4.16
C LYS A 72 -16.98 16.61 2.70
N PHE A 73 -16.55 15.74 1.79
CA PHE A 73 -16.29 16.11 0.40
C PHE A 73 -17.27 15.49 -0.60
N GLY A 74 -18.12 14.56 -0.17
CA GLY A 74 -19.11 13.91 -1.03
C GLY A 74 -18.63 12.63 -1.72
N GLY A 75 -17.46 12.11 -1.34
CA GLY A 75 -16.98 10.77 -1.73
C GLY A 75 -15.82 10.77 -2.72
N ALA A 76 -15.63 9.64 -3.39
CA ALA A 76 -14.52 9.41 -4.31
C ALA A 76 -14.52 10.41 -5.49
N GLY A 77 -13.34 10.92 -5.84
CA GLY A 77 -13.14 11.93 -6.88
C GLY A 77 -13.81 13.29 -6.62
N LYS A 78 -14.25 13.58 -5.38
CA LYS A 78 -14.88 14.85 -5.01
C LYS A 78 -14.01 15.77 -4.15
N VAL A 79 -12.94 15.25 -3.56
CA VAL A 79 -11.97 16.06 -2.81
C VAL A 79 -11.22 16.97 -3.80
N PRO A 80 -11.15 18.29 -3.57
CA PRO A 80 -10.35 19.17 -4.42
C PRO A 80 -8.87 18.75 -4.46
N CYS A 81 -8.24 18.80 -5.63
CA CYS A 81 -6.81 18.54 -5.78
C CYS A 81 -5.97 19.76 -5.35
N THR A 82 -6.07 20.17 -4.08
CA THR A 82 -5.31 21.27 -3.48
C THR A 82 -4.53 20.78 -2.27
N GLN A 83 -3.41 21.43 -1.95
CA GLN A 83 -2.61 21.06 -0.78
C GLN A 83 -3.42 21.17 0.53
N GLU A 84 -4.32 22.15 0.64
CA GLU A 84 -5.19 22.31 1.80
C GLU A 84 -6.12 21.10 2.00
N ALA A 85 -6.79 20.65 0.94
CA ALA A 85 -7.66 19.48 1.02
C ALA A 85 -6.89 18.18 1.27
N VAL A 86 -5.69 18.06 0.69
CA VAL A 86 -4.79 16.92 0.96
C VAL A 86 -4.31 16.92 2.41
N ASN A 87 -3.90 18.08 2.94
CA ASN A 87 -3.51 18.22 4.34
C ASN A 87 -4.66 17.85 5.27
N ASP A 88 -5.88 18.27 4.95
CA ASP A 88 -7.08 17.98 5.74
C ASP A 88 -7.35 16.47 5.83
N VAL A 89 -7.46 15.79 4.69
CA VAL A 89 -7.69 14.34 4.66
C VAL A 89 -6.52 13.58 5.32
N ALA A 90 -5.28 13.94 5.02
CA ALA A 90 -4.12 13.28 5.59
C ALA A 90 -4.04 13.45 7.12
N THR A 91 -4.32 14.66 7.62
CA THR A 91 -4.27 14.96 9.05
C THR A 91 -5.34 14.19 9.78
N GLU A 92 -6.59 14.24 9.32
CA GLU A 92 -7.70 13.52 9.94
C GLU A 92 -7.44 12.02 10.04
N VAL A 93 -7.07 11.39 8.92
CA VAL A 93 -6.88 9.93 8.86
C VAL A 93 -5.66 9.49 9.67
N THR A 94 -4.59 10.30 9.67
CA THR A 94 -3.40 10.02 10.49
C THR A 94 -3.75 10.09 11.98
N LEU A 95 -4.45 11.14 12.41
CA LEU A 95 -4.83 11.32 13.82
C LEU A 95 -5.75 10.19 14.28
N TYR A 96 -6.76 9.82 13.49
CA TYR A 96 -7.63 8.68 13.80
C TYR A 96 -6.83 7.40 14.04
N GLY A 97 -5.94 7.04 13.11
CA GLY A 97 -5.16 5.81 13.25
C GLY A 97 -4.18 5.88 14.43
N MET A 98 -3.60 7.05 14.73
CA MET A 98 -2.78 7.24 15.93
C MET A 98 -3.60 7.02 17.20
N GLU A 99 -4.79 7.61 17.28
CA GLU A 99 -5.72 7.41 18.39
C GLU A 99 -6.09 5.93 18.55
N GLN A 100 -6.26 5.17 17.47
CA GLN A 100 -6.55 3.72 17.57
C GLN A 100 -5.39 2.97 18.26
N TYR A 101 -4.13 3.27 17.92
CA TYR A 101 -2.99 2.66 18.59
C TYR A 101 -2.86 3.10 20.06
N GLU A 102 -3.27 4.32 20.41
CA GLU A 102 -3.25 4.83 21.78
C GLU A 102 -4.39 4.25 22.64
N GLN A 103 -5.59 4.11 22.07
CA GLN A 103 -6.77 3.62 22.76
C GLN A 103 -6.79 2.10 22.90
N PHE A 104 -6.19 1.38 21.95
CA PHE A 104 -6.14 -0.08 21.94
C PHE A 104 -4.70 -0.59 22.04
N PRO A 105 -4.19 -0.83 23.27
CA PRO A 105 -2.82 -1.31 23.47
C PRO A 105 -2.48 -2.60 22.71
N THR A 106 -3.47 -3.45 22.44
CA THR A 106 -3.28 -4.68 21.65
C THR A 106 -2.99 -4.39 20.18
N ALA A 107 -3.53 -3.30 19.61
CA ALA A 107 -3.16 -2.86 18.25
C ALA A 107 -1.71 -2.36 18.23
N LEU A 108 -1.31 -1.60 19.26
CA LEU A 108 0.07 -1.15 19.41
C LEU A 108 1.04 -2.31 19.63
N GLU A 109 0.64 -3.35 20.35
CA GLU A 109 1.42 -4.58 20.56
C GLU A 109 1.50 -5.44 19.30
N THR A 110 0.41 -5.54 18.52
CA THR A 110 0.40 -6.26 17.24
C THR A 110 1.35 -5.59 16.25
N HIS A 111 1.28 -4.26 16.12
CA HIS A 111 2.23 -3.46 15.35
C HIS A 111 3.31 -2.86 16.27
N PHE A 112 4.04 -3.72 16.97
CA PHE A 112 5.09 -3.34 17.93
C PHE A 112 6.20 -2.48 17.29
N GLY A 113 6.49 -2.69 16.01
CA GLY A 113 7.49 -1.96 15.25
C GLY A 113 6.98 -0.59 14.79
N GLY A 114 7.75 0.47 15.04
CA GLY A 114 7.39 1.83 14.60
C GLY A 114 7.14 1.93 13.09
N SER A 115 7.94 1.25 12.28
CA SER A 115 7.82 1.22 10.81
C SER A 115 6.52 0.59 10.33
N GLN A 116 6.01 -0.43 11.04
CA GLN A 116 4.73 -1.07 10.72
C GLN A 116 3.61 -0.04 10.87
N ARG A 117 3.61 0.68 12.00
CA ARG A 117 2.63 1.74 12.27
C ARG A 117 2.78 2.89 11.28
N ALA A 118 4.00 3.29 10.96
CA ALA A 118 4.27 4.37 10.02
C ALA A 118 3.70 4.04 8.63
N SER A 119 3.99 2.84 8.11
CA SER A 119 3.43 2.34 6.86
C SER A 119 1.90 2.36 6.90
N VAL A 120 1.28 1.76 7.93
CA VAL A 120 -0.18 1.61 8.00
C VAL A 120 -0.90 2.96 8.10
N LEU A 121 -0.41 3.88 8.92
CA LEU A 121 -1.00 5.22 9.05
C LEU A 121 -0.90 6.03 7.75
N ALA A 122 0.28 5.99 7.12
CA ALA A 122 0.51 6.72 5.89
C ALA A 122 -0.20 6.09 4.69
N ALA A 123 -0.33 4.76 4.66
CA ALA A 123 -1.11 4.04 3.66
C ALA A 123 -2.58 4.45 3.75
N ALA A 124 -3.20 4.40 4.93
CA ALA A 124 -4.59 4.81 5.10
C ALA A 124 -4.82 6.27 4.63
N SER A 125 -3.92 7.17 5.01
CA SER A 125 -3.96 8.58 4.60
C SER A 125 -3.80 8.76 3.09
N GLY A 126 -2.80 8.10 2.50
CA GLY A 126 -2.50 8.17 1.07
C GLY A 126 -3.59 7.56 0.20
N LEU A 127 -4.14 6.42 0.60
CA LEU A 127 -5.26 5.76 -0.07
C LEU A 127 -6.51 6.63 -0.03
N SER A 128 -6.86 7.17 1.15
CA SER A 128 -8.04 8.04 1.30
C SER A 128 -7.95 9.30 0.44
N ALA A 129 -6.78 9.95 0.42
CA ALA A 129 -6.55 11.12 -0.43
C ALA A 129 -6.53 10.77 -1.92
N ALA A 130 -5.91 9.66 -2.32
CA ALA A 130 -5.88 9.20 -3.71
C ALA A 130 -7.29 8.91 -4.23
N ILE A 131 -8.09 8.13 -3.50
CA ILE A 131 -9.48 7.81 -3.86
C ILE A 131 -10.33 9.08 -3.85
N GLY A 132 -10.20 9.91 -2.82
CA GLY A 132 -10.98 11.13 -2.65
C GLY A 132 -10.73 12.15 -3.75
N THR A 133 -9.49 12.31 -4.21
CA THR A 133 -9.11 13.28 -5.26
C THR A 133 -9.14 12.68 -6.67
N GLY A 134 -9.04 11.36 -6.80
CA GLY A 134 -8.77 10.70 -8.08
C GLY A 134 -7.38 11.04 -8.65
N ASN A 135 -6.40 11.34 -7.79
CA ASN A 135 -5.03 11.70 -8.19
C ASN A 135 -3.97 11.03 -7.30
N SER A 136 -3.05 10.28 -7.90
CA SER A 136 -2.03 9.52 -7.18
C SER A 136 -0.97 10.39 -6.51
N ASN A 137 -0.57 11.52 -7.11
CA ASN A 137 0.37 12.46 -6.50
C ASN A 137 -0.23 13.14 -5.26
N ALA A 138 -1.54 13.41 -5.24
CA ALA A 138 -2.24 13.87 -4.04
C ALA A 138 -2.19 12.80 -2.92
N GLY A 139 -2.36 11.53 -3.28
CA GLY A 139 -2.16 10.40 -2.36
C GLY A 139 -0.72 10.31 -1.81
N LEU A 140 0.29 10.48 -2.66
CA LEU A 140 1.69 10.51 -2.21
C LEU A 140 1.97 11.71 -1.27
N ASN A 141 1.40 12.88 -1.55
CA ASN A 141 1.50 14.02 -0.65
C ASN A 141 0.85 13.75 0.71
N ALA A 142 -0.29 13.07 0.74
CA ALA A 142 -0.93 12.65 1.98
C ALA A 142 -0.10 11.61 2.76
N TRP A 143 0.55 10.67 2.07
CA TRP A 143 1.51 9.75 2.69
C TRP A 143 2.62 10.52 3.41
N TYR A 144 3.29 11.45 2.71
CA TYR A 144 4.41 12.20 3.30
C TYR A 144 3.97 13.12 4.43
N MET A 145 2.78 13.74 4.32
CA MET A 145 2.19 14.52 5.41
C MET A 145 1.92 13.65 6.65
N SER A 146 1.38 12.44 6.46
CA SER A 146 1.15 11.48 7.54
C SER A 146 2.43 11.13 8.29
N MET A 147 3.52 10.89 7.56
CA MET A 147 4.83 10.57 8.14
C MET A 147 5.36 11.71 9.02
N LEU A 148 5.22 12.96 8.57
CA LEU A 148 5.64 14.13 9.35
C LEU A 148 4.80 14.30 10.62
N LEU A 149 3.48 14.20 10.51
CA LEU A 149 2.57 14.30 11.66
C LEU A 149 2.82 13.22 12.71
N HIS A 150 2.97 11.96 12.27
CA HIS A 150 3.26 10.84 13.14
C HIS A 150 4.59 11.05 13.88
N LYS A 151 5.64 11.45 13.16
CA LYS A 151 6.96 11.71 13.75
C LYS A 151 6.89 12.76 14.86
N GLU A 152 6.19 13.86 14.62
CA GLU A 152 6.02 14.93 15.62
C GLU A 152 5.12 14.50 16.78
N GLY A 153 4.02 13.80 16.51
CA GLY A 153 3.06 13.40 17.54
C GLY A 153 3.60 12.37 18.53
N TRP A 154 4.45 11.44 18.09
CA TRP A 154 5.01 10.40 18.96
C TRP A 154 6.50 10.53 19.25
N SER A 155 7.18 11.53 18.69
CA SER A 155 8.65 11.69 18.81
C SER A 155 9.42 10.45 18.33
N ARG A 156 8.81 9.67 17.42
CA ARG A 156 9.34 8.45 16.81
C ARG A 156 8.57 8.17 15.52
N LEU A 157 9.19 7.41 14.62
CA LEU A 157 8.57 6.97 13.37
C LEU A 157 8.90 5.50 13.11
N GLY A 158 9.87 5.21 12.24
CA GLY A 158 10.32 3.86 11.90
C GLY A 158 11.74 3.53 12.37
N PHE A 159 12.31 2.49 11.74
CA PHE A 159 13.69 2.07 11.96
C PHE A 159 14.72 3.12 11.47
N PHE A 160 16.01 2.88 11.72
CA PHE A 160 17.09 3.76 11.27
C PHE A 160 17.09 3.91 9.74
N GLY A 161 16.77 5.11 9.25
CA GLY A 161 16.70 5.41 7.82
C GLY A 161 15.39 4.98 7.15
N TYR A 162 14.37 4.57 7.92
CA TYR A 162 13.02 4.35 7.40
C TYR A 162 12.54 5.55 6.59
N ASP A 163 12.73 6.75 7.14
CA ASP A 163 12.22 8.01 6.60
C ASP A 163 13.12 8.68 5.56
N LEU A 164 14.08 7.96 4.97
CA LEU A 164 14.90 8.51 3.87
C LEU A 164 14.02 9.07 2.76
N GLN A 165 13.10 8.24 2.26
CA GLN A 165 12.19 8.65 1.19
C GLN A 165 11.10 9.58 1.66
N ASP A 166 10.72 9.53 2.94
CA ASP A 166 9.66 10.39 3.48
C ASP A 166 10.16 11.83 3.67
N GLN A 167 11.41 12.02 4.10
CA GLN A 167 12.02 13.35 4.19
C GLN A 167 12.27 13.95 2.79
N CYS A 168 12.68 13.13 1.81
CA CYS A 168 12.81 13.57 0.42
C CYS A 168 11.44 13.78 -0.27
N GLY A 169 10.40 13.08 0.21
CA GLY A 169 9.11 12.93 -0.45
C GLY A 169 8.39 14.25 -0.67
N SER A 170 8.36 15.11 0.35
CA SER A 170 7.73 16.43 0.27
C SER A 170 8.34 17.34 -0.82
N ALA A 171 9.63 17.19 -1.12
CA ALA A 171 10.28 17.94 -2.19
C ALA A 171 10.12 17.25 -3.55
N ASN A 172 10.14 15.92 -3.60
CA ASN A 172 10.19 15.14 -4.83
C ASN A 172 8.80 14.71 -5.37
N SER A 173 7.72 14.86 -4.60
CA SER A 173 6.38 14.45 -5.03
C SER A 173 5.89 15.20 -6.28
N MET A 174 6.22 16.49 -6.37
CA MET A 174 5.87 17.37 -7.49
C MET A 174 7.10 17.91 -8.24
N ALA A 175 8.29 17.34 -7.99
CA ALA A 175 9.49 17.69 -8.72
C ALA A 175 9.35 17.34 -10.22
N ILE A 176 10.12 18.03 -11.04
CA ILE A 176 10.21 17.80 -12.50
C ILE A 176 11.66 17.60 -12.97
N ARG A 177 12.61 17.48 -12.02
CA ARG A 177 14.03 17.23 -12.31
C ARG A 177 14.23 15.76 -12.69
N GLY A 178 15.30 15.47 -13.43
CA GLY A 178 15.48 14.21 -14.14
C GLY A 178 15.33 12.94 -13.29
N ASP A 179 15.97 12.89 -12.11
CA ASP A 179 15.98 11.73 -11.20
C ASP A 179 15.08 11.90 -9.96
N GLU A 180 14.26 12.95 -9.93
CA GLU A 180 13.37 13.28 -8.81
C GLU A 180 11.90 13.30 -9.21
N GLY A 181 11.60 13.79 -10.42
CA GLY A 181 10.24 14.01 -10.88
C GLY A 181 9.67 12.82 -11.63
N CYS A 182 8.63 12.20 -11.08
CA CYS A 182 7.88 11.15 -11.75
C CYS A 182 6.45 11.05 -11.18
N ILE A 183 5.46 10.75 -12.02
CA ILE A 183 4.08 10.46 -11.55
C ILE A 183 4.05 9.14 -10.78
N GLY A 184 3.18 9.01 -9.79
CA GLY A 184 3.14 7.85 -8.88
C GLY A 184 3.08 6.50 -9.60
N GLU A 185 2.34 6.42 -10.71
CA GLU A 185 2.16 5.20 -11.51
C GLU A 185 3.46 4.73 -12.18
N LEU A 186 4.38 5.64 -12.47
CA LEU A 186 5.67 5.36 -13.13
C LEU A 186 6.85 5.24 -12.15
N ARG A 187 6.63 5.48 -10.86
CA ARG A 187 7.62 5.19 -9.82
C ARG A 187 7.66 3.68 -9.57
N GLY A 188 8.67 3.24 -8.84
CA GLY A 188 8.82 1.84 -8.44
C GLY A 188 10.08 1.61 -7.61
N PRO A 189 10.44 0.34 -7.36
CA PRO A 189 11.58 -0.02 -6.53
C PRO A 189 12.95 0.49 -7.01
N ASN A 190 13.03 1.10 -8.20
CA ASN A 190 14.25 1.71 -8.75
C ASN A 190 14.17 3.25 -8.82
N PHE A 191 13.08 3.86 -8.36
CA PHE A 191 13.08 5.32 -8.15
C PHE A 191 14.09 5.63 -7.04
N PRO A 192 14.99 6.62 -7.18
CA PRO A 192 16.20 6.70 -6.35
C PRO A 192 15.95 6.68 -4.84
N ASN A 193 14.92 7.39 -4.36
CA ASN A 193 14.61 7.41 -2.93
C ASN A 193 13.97 6.09 -2.44
N TYR A 194 13.34 5.31 -3.31
CA TYR A 194 12.52 4.15 -2.93
C TYR A 194 13.31 2.84 -2.93
N ALA A 195 14.59 2.86 -3.30
CA ALA A 195 15.34 1.67 -3.66
C ALA A 195 15.79 0.77 -2.49
N MET A 196 15.56 1.17 -1.24
CA MET A 196 16.26 0.57 -0.09
C MET A 196 15.35 0.10 1.05
N ASN A 197 14.20 0.74 1.29
CA ASN A 197 13.52 0.64 2.58
C ASN A 197 12.16 -0.07 2.47
N VAL A 198 11.89 -0.96 3.43
CA VAL A 198 10.61 -1.67 3.62
C VAL A 198 9.50 -0.76 4.12
N GLY A 199 8.23 -1.16 3.98
CA GLY A 199 7.05 -0.45 4.49
C GLY A 199 6.62 0.72 3.61
N HIS A 200 6.87 0.64 2.30
CA HIS A 200 6.56 1.74 1.38
C HIS A 200 6.14 1.27 -0.02
N GLN A 201 6.90 0.35 -0.64
CA GLN A 201 6.76 0.07 -2.08
C GLN A 201 5.40 -0.55 -2.44
N GLY A 202 4.88 -1.44 -1.58
CA GLY A 202 3.56 -2.06 -1.80
C GLY A 202 2.42 -1.07 -1.63
N GLU A 203 2.55 -0.22 -0.64
CA GLU A 203 1.63 0.85 -0.30
C GLU A 203 1.61 1.92 -1.39
N TYR A 204 2.77 2.32 -1.94
CA TYR A 204 2.86 3.25 -3.08
C TYR A 204 2.22 2.68 -4.35
N ALA A 205 2.43 1.39 -4.63
CA ALA A 205 1.75 0.74 -5.75
C ALA A 205 0.22 0.80 -5.57
N ALA A 206 -0.27 0.67 -4.34
CA ALA A 206 -1.69 0.78 -4.03
C ALA A 206 -2.19 2.23 -4.10
N ILE A 207 -1.45 3.22 -3.62
CA ILE A 207 -1.80 4.65 -3.74
C ILE A 207 -1.94 5.06 -5.20
N ALA A 208 -1.03 4.60 -6.06
CA ALA A 208 -1.15 4.79 -7.50
C ALA A 208 -2.46 4.18 -8.03
N GLY A 209 -2.74 2.91 -7.71
CA GLY A 209 -3.98 2.25 -8.15
C GLY A 209 -5.26 2.86 -7.58
N ALA A 210 -5.23 3.33 -6.33
CA ALA A 210 -6.37 3.85 -5.59
C ALA A 210 -7.03 5.05 -6.26
N ALA A 211 -6.22 5.94 -6.85
CA ALA A 211 -6.71 7.07 -7.62
C ALA A 211 -7.62 6.63 -8.77
N HIS A 212 -7.24 5.55 -9.46
CA HIS A 212 -7.97 4.97 -10.58
C HIS A 212 -9.20 4.19 -10.14
N PHE A 213 -9.09 3.40 -9.07
CA PHE A 213 -10.23 2.65 -8.55
C PHE A 213 -11.35 3.58 -8.06
N GLY A 214 -10.99 4.68 -7.38
CA GLY A 214 -11.94 5.72 -6.97
C GLY A 214 -12.66 6.40 -8.15
N ARG A 215 -12.04 6.44 -9.32
CA ARG A 215 -12.60 6.97 -10.57
C ARG A 215 -13.42 5.95 -11.35
N GLY A 216 -13.34 4.66 -11.01
CA GLY A 216 -13.89 3.57 -11.80
C GLY A 216 -13.13 3.31 -13.10
N ASP A 217 -11.86 3.72 -13.18
CA ASP A 217 -11.01 3.41 -14.33
C ASP A 217 -10.71 1.90 -14.36
N ALA A 218 -10.65 1.30 -15.55
CA ALA A 218 -10.45 -0.15 -15.70
C ALA A 218 -8.97 -0.61 -15.54
N TRP A 219 -8.02 0.32 -15.50
CA TRP A 219 -6.59 0.08 -15.28
C TRP A 219 -5.92 1.32 -14.68
N THR A 220 -4.73 1.13 -14.13
CA THR A 220 -3.87 2.16 -13.53
C THR A 220 -2.88 2.71 -14.55
N LEU A 221 -2.00 1.86 -15.10
CA LEU A 221 -0.90 2.27 -15.98
C LEU A 221 -0.95 1.58 -17.35
N SER A 222 -1.21 0.27 -17.37
CA SER A 222 -1.12 -0.53 -18.59
C SER A 222 -2.35 -1.42 -18.77
N PRO A 223 -3.20 -1.15 -19.77
CA PRO A 223 -4.34 -2.01 -20.08
C PRO A 223 -3.88 -3.41 -20.53
N LEU A 224 -2.70 -3.52 -21.13
CA LEU A 224 -2.12 -4.81 -21.53
C LEU A 224 -1.79 -5.66 -20.31
N ILE A 225 -1.12 -5.09 -19.29
CA ILE A 225 -0.83 -5.82 -18.05
C ILE A 225 -2.13 -6.21 -17.36
N LYS A 226 -3.12 -5.31 -17.28
CA LYS A 226 -4.42 -5.60 -16.66
C LYS A 226 -5.08 -6.83 -17.29
N ILE A 227 -5.12 -6.89 -18.63
CA ILE A 227 -5.72 -8.01 -19.38
C ILE A 227 -4.90 -9.30 -19.22
N CYS A 228 -3.56 -9.22 -19.26
CA CYS A 228 -2.69 -10.39 -19.13
C CYS A 228 -2.88 -11.13 -17.79
N PHE A 229 -3.21 -10.41 -16.72
CA PHE A 229 -3.46 -11.01 -15.41
C PHE A 229 -4.93 -11.38 -15.17
N ALA A 230 -5.83 -11.05 -16.10
CA ALA A 230 -7.22 -11.48 -16.09
C ALA A 230 -7.38 -12.92 -16.64
N ASP A 231 -6.46 -13.81 -16.30
CA ASP A 231 -6.41 -15.18 -16.79
C ASP A 231 -6.67 -16.20 -15.65
N PRO A 232 -7.82 -16.89 -15.65
CA PRO A 232 -8.12 -17.91 -14.65
C PRO A 232 -7.23 -19.16 -14.75
N SER A 233 -6.40 -19.29 -15.78
CA SER A 233 -5.42 -20.39 -15.92
C SER A 233 -4.16 -20.19 -15.06
N LEU A 234 -3.94 -18.97 -14.54
CA LEU A 234 -2.85 -18.68 -13.62
C LEU A 234 -2.97 -19.51 -12.34
N LYS A 235 -1.83 -19.91 -11.78
CA LYS A 235 -1.79 -20.75 -10.56
C LYS A 235 -2.17 -20.01 -9.29
N PHE A 236 -2.01 -18.69 -9.29
CA PHE A 236 -2.33 -17.81 -8.19
C PHE A 236 -3.55 -16.98 -8.57
N ASP A 237 -4.57 -16.93 -7.71
CA ASP A 237 -5.74 -16.07 -7.93
C ASP A 237 -5.42 -14.61 -7.60
N PHE A 238 -5.04 -13.84 -8.63
CA PHE A 238 -4.76 -12.41 -8.52
C PHE A 238 -6.00 -11.56 -8.18
N SER A 239 -7.21 -12.12 -8.15
CA SER A 239 -8.43 -11.41 -7.72
C SER A 239 -8.65 -11.44 -6.21
N GLU A 240 -7.97 -12.33 -5.48
CA GLU A 240 -8.01 -12.42 -4.01
C GLU A 240 -6.62 -12.74 -3.41
N PRO A 241 -5.59 -11.90 -3.61
CA PRO A 241 -4.25 -12.15 -3.09
C PRO A 241 -4.19 -12.56 -1.61
N ARG A 242 -4.88 -11.84 -0.72
CA ARG A 242 -4.87 -12.16 0.73
C ARG A 242 -5.46 -13.54 1.03
N ARG A 243 -6.47 -13.97 0.26
CA ARG A 243 -7.06 -15.32 0.38
C ARG A 243 -6.06 -16.40 -0.04
N GLU A 244 -5.33 -16.17 -1.13
CA GLU A 244 -4.31 -17.10 -1.59
C GLU A 244 -3.13 -17.18 -0.60
N PHE A 245 -2.78 -16.07 0.07
CA PHE A 245 -1.80 -16.09 1.17
C PHE A 245 -2.28 -16.93 2.35
N ALA A 246 -3.53 -16.77 2.77
CA ALA A 246 -4.12 -17.58 3.83
C ALA A 246 -4.08 -19.09 3.47
N LYS A 247 -4.44 -19.43 2.23
CA LYS A 247 -4.36 -20.81 1.71
C LYS A 247 -2.92 -21.34 1.70
N GLY A 248 -1.95 -20.52 1.34
CA GLY A 248 -0.52 -20.83 1.43
C GLY A 248 -0.05 -21.06 2.87
N ALA A 249 -0.48 -20.23 3.81
CA ALA A 249 -0.11 -20.31 5.22
C ALA A 249 -0.54 -21.62 5.88
N ILE A 250 -1.72 -22.14 5.50
CA ILE A 250 -2.22 -23.45 5.96
C ILE A 250 -1.79 -24.63 5.08
N ARG A 251 -0.88 -24.39 4.11
CA ARG A 251 -0.29 -25.41 3.21
C ARG A 251 -1.30 -26.09 2.28
N GLU A 252 -2.36 -25.38 1.90
CA GLU A 252 -3.37 -25.85 0.96
C GLU A 252 -3.16 -25.30 -0.46
N PHE A 253 -2.19 -24.40 -0.66
CA PHE A 253 -1.83 -23.91 -1.99
C PHE A 253 -0.97 -24.94 -2.73
N MET A 254 -1.30 -25.21 -3.99
CA MET A 254 -0.58 -26.16 -4.84
C MET A 254 0.23 -25.41 -5.91
N PRO A 255 1.55 -25.21 -5.71
CA PRO A 255 2.37 -24.50 -6.67
C PRO A 255 2.61 -25.33 -7.94
N ALA A 256 2.97 -24.64 -9.02
CA ALA A 256 3.58 -25.30 -10.18
C ALA A 256 5.10 -25.42 -9.99
N GLY A 257 5.75 -26.21 -10.85
CA GLY A 257 7.22 -26.30 -10.89
C GLY A 257 7.84 -27.30 -9.90
N GLU A 258 7.03 -28.05 -9.16
CA GLU A 258 7.52 -29.15 -8.33
C GLU A 258 8.24 -30.20 -9.17
N ARG A 259 9.30 -30.79 -8.58
CA ARG A 259 10.15 -31.78 -9.26
C ARG A 259 9.87 -33.22 -8.81
N SER A 260 8.79 -33.43 -8.05
CA SER A 260 8.39 -34.74 -7.49
C SER A 260 8.29 -35.85 -8.55
N LEU A 261 7.94 -35.51 -9.79
CA LEU A 261 7.85 -36.46 -10.91
C LEU A 261 9.21 -37.06 -11.34
N VAL A 262 10.31 -36.35 -11.11
CA VAL A 262 11.66 -36.72 -11.58
C VAL A 262 12.64 -36.97 -10.43
N ILE A 263 12.15 -37.06 -9.20
CA ILE A 263 12.95 -37.41 -8.01
C ILE A 263 12.38 -38.68 -7.37
N PRO A 264 13.23 -39.58 -6.84
CA PRO A 264 12.75 -40.74 -6.11
C PRO A 264 11.85 -40.34 -4.93
N ALA A 265 10.90 -41.20 -4.59
CA ALA A 265 10.16 -41.08 -3.33
C ALA A 265 11.15 -41.04 -2.15
N ARG A 266 10.95 -40.08 -1.24
CA ARG A 266 11.68 -39.98 0.02
C ARG A 266 10.88 -40.59 1.15
#